data_AF-A0A0B8WCV0-F1
#
_entry.id   AF-A0A0B8WCV0-F1
#
_cell.length_a   1.000
_cell.length_b   1.000
_cell.length_c   1.000
_cell.angle_alpha   90.00
_cell.angle_beta   90.00
_cell.angle_gamma   90.00
#
_symmetry.space_group_name_H-M   'P 1'
#
loop_
_entity.id
_entity.type
_entity.pdbx_description
1 polymer ?
#
loop_
_entity_poly.entity_id
_entity_poly.type
_entity_poly.pdbx_seq_one_letter_code
_entity_poly.pdbx_strand_id
1 'polypeptide(L)'
;MLSKKIAGVFFVTAISFSAWAKKEIVFFGGGGEPDGQTTIFDSTYGNFAPFKQGSGWTARSYFDGGHHISEALAQDMFKGKNKPMTAKNMNAEIASLKQRIQKGDLKSGDQLLITVATHGVKQKEGQRTHSVTTTDDDFNMDELKALRDLAEAKGVRLGIVDMSCHSGPVTALGSDKTCVVSMGGEGVSWNISGDKFGQLLTKGNSLEDAFLASRRDPQAVVLGTPQISSDAGRRAYNATKFLKGALLDADQLYESSPNEVSCYGTASLTYLRLVNDLIEIDKTGGFQSYYKHARIHLGFEKSKNQPVIDNMKEALDDYNITRARLATAHKQAEELNKPECVNVLNARMCGTKEQFISGVTVLSAKKKAQGLNAKEAAELASYQNYINSAAFKKWEALRASFKNDTSLQEKAMKVAKAEREVYDELYRIYSAESKKENPCKDFKL
;
A
#
# COMPACT_ATOMS: atom_id res chain seq x y z
N MET A 1 71.12 1.76 -45.71
CA MET A 1 70.12 2.81 -45.42
C MET A 1 68.84 2.13 -44.91
N LEU A 2 68.63 2.08 -43.60
CA LEU A 2 67.45 1.49 -42.97
C LEU A 2 66.81 2.56 -42.08
N SER A 3 65.70 3.14 -42.56
CA SER A 3 64.98 4.21 -41.88
C SER A 3 64.15 3.64 -40.73
N LYS A 4 64.52 3.94 -39.48
CA LYS A 4 63.73 3.62 -38.30
C LYS A 4 62.51 4.55 -38.24
N LYS A 5 61.32 4.01 -38.51
CA LYS A 5 60.05 4.69 -38.23
C LYS A 5 59.80 4.68 -36.72
N ILE A 6 59.86 5.85 -36.10
CA ILE A 6 59.49 6.07 -34.70
C ILE A 6 57.96 6.07 -34.66
N ALA A 7 57.36 4.99 -34.17
CA ALA A 7 55.94 4.95 -33.86
C ALA A 7 55.71 5.72 -32.53
N GLY A 8 55.25 6.96 -32.65
CA GLY A 8 54.83 7.76 -31.50
C GLY A 8 53.55 7.18 -30.91
N VAL A 9 53.67 6.47 -29.79
CA VAL A 9 52.53 6.03 -28.98
C VAL A 9 51.98 7.26 -28.26
N PHE A 10 50.97 7.90 -28.84
CA PHE A 10 50.13 8.86 -28.13
C PHE A 10 49.31 8.10 -27.09
N PHE A 11 49.80 8.06 -25.85
CA PHE A 11 49.00 7.69 -24.69
C PHE A 11 47.97 8.81 -24.48
N VAL A 12 46.81 8.70 -25.12
CA VAL A 12 45.63 9.47 -24.74
C VAL A 12 45.19 8.90 -23.40
N THR A 13 45.71 9.47 -22.31
CA THR A 13 45.07 9.33 -21.00
C THR A 13 43.67 9.91 -21.17
N ALA A 14 42.69 9.04 -21.40
CA ALA A 14 41.29 9.36 -21.27
C ALA A 14 41.08 9.73 -19.80
N ILE A 15 41.30 11.01 -19.48
CA ILE A 15 40.88 11.61 -18.22
C ILE A 15 39.39 11.38 -18.20
N SER A 16 38.98 10.36 -17.46
CA SER A 16 37.60 9.94 -17.40
C SER A 16 36.86 11.07 -16.68
N PHE A 17 36.17 11.90 -17.46
CA PHE A 17 35.27 12.96 -17.00
C PHE A 17 34.06 12.42 -16.21
N SER A 18 34.11 11.15 -15.78
CA SER A 18 33.32 10.58 -14.68
C SER A 18 33.51 11.33 -13.35
N ALA A 19 34.39 12.33 -13.31
CA ALA A 19 34.54 13.24 -12.21
C ALA A 19 33.22 14.01 -11.96
N TRP A 20 32.45 13.43 -11.03
CA TRP A 20 31.34 14.00 -10.26
C TRP A 20 30.01 14.11 -11.02
N ALA A 21 29.43 12.95 -11.34
CA ALA A 21 28.00 12.86 -11.63
C ALA A 21 27.20 13.42 -10.45
N LYS A 22 26.36 14.42 -10.70
CA LYS A 22 25.48 15.00 -9.69
C LYS A 22 24.46 13.96 -9.25
N LYS A 23 24.15 13.97 -7.96
CA LYS A 23 23.10 13.15 -7.37
C LYS A 23 22.10 14.06 -6.69
N GLU A 24 20.85 14.02 -7.13
CA GLU A 24 19.79 14.86 -6.58
C GLU A 24 18.57 14.04 -6.21
N ILE A 25 17.95 14.40 -5.09
CA ILE A 25 16.68 13.83 -4.66
C ILE A 25 15.67 14.96 -4.46
N VAL A 26 14.43 14.70 -4.85
CA VAL A 26 13.27 15.54 -4.54
C VAL A 26 12.27 14.71 -3.77
N PHE A 27 11.97 15.14 -2.55
CA PHE A 27 11.00 14.51 -1.68
C PHE A 27 9.69 15.31 -1.70
N PHE A 28 8.59 14.63 -1.99
CA PHE A 28 7.22 15.13 -1.85
C PHE A 28 6.50 14.27 -0.80
N GLY A 29 5.99 14.84 0.28
CA GLY A 29 5.15 14.07 1.21
C GLY A 29 4.32 14.87 2.20
N GLY A 30 3.46 14.18 2.94
CA GLY A 30 2.60 14.78 3.96
C GLY A 30 1.51 15.71 3.41
N GLY A 31 1.18 15.60 2.12
CA GLY A 31 0.15 16.42 1.48
C GLY A 31 -1.27 15.89 1.75
N GLY A 32 -2.20 16.78 2.09
CA GLY A 32 -3.61 16.41 2.24
C GLY A 32 -3.97 15.67 3.52
N GLU A 33 -3.09 15.69 4.52
CA GLU A 33 -3.42 15.25 5.88
C GLU A 33 -4.42 16.23 6.53
N PRO A 34 -5.42 15.74 7.30
CA PRO A 34 -6.30 16.61 8.06
C PRO A 34 -5.53 17.42 9.10
N ASP A 35 -6.02 18.63 9.42
CA ASP A 35 -5.39 19.54 10.40
C ASP A 35 -4.95 18.83 11.69
N GLY A 36 -3.67 18.98 12.05
CA GLY A 36 -3.09 18.35 13.23
C GLY A 36 -1.71 18.87 13.63
N GLN A 37 -1.02 18.13 14.50
CA GLN A 37 0.35 18.45 14.90
C GLN A 37 1.42 17.69 14.10
N THR A 38 1.08 16.51 13.59
CA THR A 38 1.95 15.54 12.91
C THR A 38 1.21 14.92 11.73
N THR A 39 1.93 14.36 10.76
CA THR A 39 1.37 13.51 9.70
C THR A 39 1.63 12.04 9.98
N ILE A 40 0.87 11.13 9.37
CA ILE A 40 1.19 9.69 9.43
C ILE A 40 2.48 9.36 8.65
N PHE A 41 2.97 10.30 7.83
CA PHE A 41 4.16 10.15 6.99
C PHE A 41 5.46 10.58 7.68
N ASP A 42 5.41 11.07 8.92
CA ASP A 42 6.58 11.53 9.66
C ASP A 42 7.64 10.43 9.81
N SER A 43 7.22 9.18 10.09
CA SER A 43 8.12 8.03 10.18
C SER A 43 8.77 7.73 8.84
N THR A 44 7.97 7.65 7.77
CA THR A 44 8.43 7.42 6.40
C THR A 44 9.46 8.46 6.01
N TYR A 45 9.18 9.72 6.29
CA TYR A 45 10.05 10.84 5.98
C TYR A 45 11.37 10.79 6.75
N GLY A 46 11.32 10.51 8.06
CA GLY A 46 12.51 10.32 8.90
C GLY A 46 13.41 9.18 8.40
N ASN A 47 12.85 8.16 7.75
CA ASN A 47 13.59 7.04 7.18
C ASN A 47 14.46 7.44 5.95
N PHE A 48 14.26 8.62 5.36
CA PHE A 48 15.13 9.17 4.30
C PHE A 48 16.38 9.89 4.84
N ALA A 49 16.73 9.63 6.11
CA ALA A 49 17.98 10.09 6.73
C ALA A 49 19.27 9.84 5.91
N PRO A 50 19.41 8.76 5.09
CA PRO A 50 20.57 8.58 4.22
C PRO A 50 20.82 9.74 3.24
N PHE A 51 19.82 10.58 2.95
CA PHE A 51 19.93 11.74 2.07
C PHE A 51 20.18 13.06 2.81
N LYS A 52 20.44 13.02 4.12
CA LYS A 52 20.84 14.20 4.90
C LYS A 52 22.12 14.84 4.33
N GLN A 53 22.36 16.09 4.71
CA GLN A 53 23.55 16.83 4.26
C GLN A 53 24.83 16.04 4.54
N GLY A 54 25.71 15.97 3.53
CA GLY A 54 26.97 15.22 3.61
C GLY A 54 26.90 13.83 2.97
N SER A 55 25.71 13.36 2.59
CA SER A 55 25.50 12.10 1.85
C SER A 55 26.07 12.09 0.42
N GLY A 56 26.45 13.26 -0.10
CA GLY A 56 26.79 13.45 -1.52
C GLY A 56 25.57 13.68 -2.42
N TRP A 57 24.36 13.65 -1.86
CA TRP A 57 23.12 13.99 -2.55
C TRP A 57 22.71 15.44 -2.26
N THR A 58 22.23 16.14 -3.28
CA THR A 58 21.52 17.41 -3.11
C THR A 58 20.04 17.12 -2.96
N ALA A 59 19.49 17.41 -1.78
CA ALA A 59 18.09 17.15 -1.50
C ALA A 59 17.24 18.43 -1.52
N ARG A 60 16.03 18.31 -2.06
CA ARG A 60 14.95 19.30 -1.99
C ARG A 60 13.73 18.65 -1.36
N SER A 61 13.10 19.34 -0.43
CA SER A 61 11.94 18.82 0.30
C SER A 61 10.72 19.69 0.08
N TYR A 62 9.61 19.02 -0.18
CA TYR A 62 8.26 19.53 -0.24
C TYR A 62 7.44 18.71 0.74
N PHE A 63 7.39 19.14 2.00
CA PHE A 63 6.80 18.38 3.10
C PHE A 63 5.92 19.28 3.96
N ASP A 64 4.63 18.97 3.96
CA ASP A 64 3.56 19.54 4.80
C ASP A 64 3.38 21.08 4.80
N GLY A 65 2.13 21.54 4.74
CA GLY A 65 1.72 22.94 4.78
C GLY A 65 0.68 23.20 5.86
N GLY A 66 1.04 23.02 7.13
CA GLY A 66 0.17 23.28 8.28
C GLY A 66 0.56 22.61 9.60
N HIS A 67 1.35 21.53 9.60
CA HIS A 67 1.67 20.79 10.84
C HIS A 67 3.07 21.12 11.38
N HIS A 68 3.11 21.91 12.44
CA HIS A 68 4.38 22.44 12.96
C HIS A 68 5.42 21.38 13.39
N ILE A 69 5.05 20.17 13.85
CA ILE A 69 6.05 19.14 14.21
C ILE A 69 6.65 18.51 12.94
N SER A 70 5.81 18.17 11.97
CA SER A 70 6.22 17.64 10.66
C SER A 70 7.09 18.64 9.91
N GLU A 71 6.73 19.92 9.93
CA GLU A 71 7.52 20.99 9.35
C GLU A 71 8.85 21.18 10.07
N ALA A 72 8.90 21.07 11.40
CA ALA A 72 10.15 21.14 12.16
C ALA A 72 11.09 19.98 11.81
N LEU A 73 10.56 18.75 11.66
CA LEU A 73 11.31 17.60 11.19
C LEU A 73 11.91 17.86 9.79
N ALA A 74 11.12 18.43 8.88
CA ALA A 74 11.59 18.79 7.53
C ALA A 74 12.65 19.89 7.54
N GLN A 75 12.48 20.89 8.38
CA GLN A 75 13.45 21.95 8.56
C GLN A 75 14.76 21.43 9.13
N ASP A 76 14.74 20.50 10.09
CA ASP A 76 15.95 19.87 10.63
C ASP A 76 16.68 19.04 9.55
N MET A 77 15.95 18.17 8.86
CA MET A 77 16.56 17.28 7.86
C MET A 77 17.12 18.02 6.64
N PHE A 78 16.48 19.14 6.23
CA PHE A 78 16.85 19.88 5.03
C PHE A 78 17.29 21.33 5.28
N LYS A 79 17.63 21.67 6.52
CA LYS A 79 18.17 22.97 6.95
C LYS A 79 17.37 24.17 6.44
N GLY A 80 16.06 24.14 6.65
CA GLY A 80 15.15 25.22 6.27
C GLY A 80 14.88 25.36 4.77
N LYS A 81 15.27 24.38 3.93
CA LYS A 81 14.93 24.35 2.49
C LYS A 81 13.60 23.66 2.18
N ASN A 82 12.82 23.35 3.20
CA ASN A 82 11.50 22.75 3.03
C ASN A 82 10.51 23.77 2.44
N LYS A 83 9.61 23.28 1.59
CA LYS A 83 8.47 24.05 1.06
C LYS A 83 7.17 23.30 1.32
N PRO A 84 6.01 23.97 1.35
CA PRO A 84 4.73 23.29 1.44
C PRO A 84 4.51 22.36 0.24
N MET A 85 3.94 21.18 0.51
CA MET A 85 3.53 20.23 -0.54
C MET A 85 2.18 20.63 -1.14
N THR A 86 2.20 21.66 -1.99
CA THR A 86 1.07 22.06 -2.84
C THR A 86 1.23 21.51 -4.26
N ALA A 87 0.13 21.26 -4.98
CA ALA A 87 0.13 20.91 -6.39
C ALA A 87 0.86 21.96 -7.23
N LYS A 88 0.73 23.25 -6.88
CA LYS A 88 1.48 24.35 -7.50
C LYS A 88 3.00 24.19 -7.32
N ASN A 89 3.47 23.91 -6.11
CA ASN A 89 4.89 23.74 -5.83
C ASN A 89 5.46 22.49 -6.49
N MET A 90 4.70 21.39 -6.51
CA MET A 90 5.08 20.18 -7.24
C MET A 90 5.27 20.47 -8.74
N ASN A 91 4.26 21.08 -9.37
CA ASN A 91 4.35 21.48 -10.78
C ASN A 91 5.54 22.40 -11.09
N ALA A 92 5.79 23.38 -10.22
CA ALA A 92 6.92 24.29 -10.37
C ALA A 92 8.28 23.57 -10.25
N GLU A 93 8.40 22.60 -9.34
CA GLU A 93 9.62 21.80 -9.20
C GLU A 93 9.84 20.89 -10.42
N ILE A 94 8.80 20.22 -10.91
CA ILE A 94 8.88 19.39 -12.12
C ILE A 94 9.26 20.26 -13.34
N ALA A 95 8.69 21.45 -13.48
CA ALA A 95 9.08 22.40 -14.53
C ALA A 95 10.54 22.85 -14.39
N SER A 96 11.00 23.14 -13.17
CA SER A 96 12.39 23.51 -12.88
C SER A 96 13.36 22.39 -13.26
N LEU A 97 13.08 21.15 -12.87
CA LEU A 97 13.88 19.98 -13.24
C LEU A 97 14.00 19.82 -14.76
N LYS A 98 12.88 19.93 -15.49
CA LYS A 98 12.90 19.90 -16.96
C LYS A 98 13.81 20.98 -17.53
N GLN A 99 13.72 22.21 -17.01
CA GLN A 99 14.56 23.31 -17.47
C GLN A 99 16.05 23.08 -17.18
N ARG A 100 16.39 22.53 -16.01
CA ARG A 100 17.77 22.21 -15.63
C ARG A 100 18.38 21.12 -16.50
N ILE A 101 17.59 20.10 -16.85
CA ILE A 101 17.99 19.05 -17.80
C ILE A 101 18.20 19.64 -19.21
N GLN A 102 17.29 20.50 -19.67
CA GLN A 102 17.41 21.17 -20.97
C GLN A 102 18.66 22.06 -21.07
N LYS A 103 18.99 22.81 -20.01
CA LYS A 103 20.16 23.69 -19.94
C LYS A 103 21.48 22.94 -19.70
N GLY A 104 21.44 21.63 -19.46
CA GLY A 104 22.63 20.83 -19.17
C GLY A 104 23.19 21.01 -17.76
N ASP A 105 22.43 21.63 -16.84
CA ASP A 105 22.79 21.67 -15.42
C ASP A 105 22.64 20.28 -14.78
N LEU A 106 21.62 19.54 -15.19
CA LEU A 106 21.52 18.09 -15.02
C LEU A 106 21.81 17.43 -16.37
N LYS A 107 22.89 16.66 -16.45
CA LYS A 107 23.44 16.15 -17.72
C LYS A 107 23.58 14.63 -17.70
N SER A 108 23.99 14.08 -18.84
CA SER A 108 24.20 12.64 -19.00
C SER A 108 25.10 12.06 -17.90
N GLY A 109 24.64 10.99 -17.25
CA GLY A 109 25.32 10.33 -16.13
C GLY A 109 24.89 10.81 -14.74
N ASP A 110 24.30 12.00 -14.62
CA ASP A 110 23.73 12.49 -13.35
C ASP A 110 22.54 11.62 -12.93
N GLN A 111 22.29 11.55 -11.62
CA GLN A 111 21.18 10.82 -11.01
C GLN A 111 20.16 11.78 -10.42
N LEU A 112 18.89 11.53 -10.74
CA LEU A 112 17.75 12.22 -10.16
C LEU A 112 16.80 11.18 -9.56
N LEU A 113 16.46 11.32 -8.28
CA LEU A 113 15.49 10.50 -7.59
C LEU A 113 14.28 11.37 -7.19
N ILE A 114 13.09 10.96 -7.59
CA ILE A 114 11.83 11.56 -7.15
C ILE A 114 11.16 10.60 -6.18
N THR A 115 10.81 11.07 -4.98
CA THR A 115 10.12 10.25 -3.99
C THR A 115 8.81 10.92 -3.58
N VAL A 116 7.72 10.15 -3.56
CA VAL A 116 6.38 10.60 -3.19
C VAL A 116 5.88 9.75 -2.03
N ALA A 117 5.56 10.37 -0.88
CA ALA A 117 5.04 9.71 0.32
C ALA A 117 3.89 10.56 0.90
N THR A 118 2.70 10.35 0.37
CA THR A 118 1.49 11.10 0.72
C THR A 118 0.26 10.22 0.47
N HIS A 119 -0.95 10.73 0.72
CA HIS A 119 -2.17 10.03 0.31
C HIS A 119 -2.25 9.93 -1.21
N GLY A 120 -2.69 8.76 -1.68
CA GLY A 120 -2.91 8.51 -3.09
C GLY A 120 -4.40 8.38 -3.38
N VAL A 121 -4.81 8.85 -4.54
CA VAL A 121 -6.17 8.82 -5.04
C VAL A 121 -6.27 7.72 -6.11
N LYS A 122 -7.38 7.00 -6.12
CA LYS A 122 -7.66 6.01 -7.17
C LYS A 122 -7.52 6.65 -8.56
N GLN A 123 -6.89 5.93 -9.48
CA GLN A 123 -6.77 6.29 -10.88
C GLN A 123 -8.12 6.73 -11.47
N LYS A 124 -8.17 7.97 -11.97
CA LYS A 124 -9.36 8.54 -12.63
C LYS A 124 -9.39 8.12 -14.10
N GLU A 125 -10.57 8.23 -14.74
CA GLU A 125 -10.70 7.98 -16.18
C GLU A 125 -9.74 8.90 -16.97
N GLY A 126 -9.04 8.32 -17.95
CA GLY A 126 -8.06 9.04 -18.77
C GLY A 126 -6.66 9.17 -18.14
N GLN A 127 -6.49 8.85 -16.86
CA GLN A 127 -5.15 8.79 -16.25
C GLN A 127 -4.43 7.50 -16.62
N ARG A 128 -3.12 7.59 -16.87
CA ARG A 128 -2.26 6.41 -17.05
C ARG A 128 -1.74 5.86 -15.73
N THR A 129 -1.48 6.74 -14.77
CA THR A 129 -0.98 6.41 -13.44
C THR A 129 -2.09 6.62 -12.40
N HIS A 130 -1.95 7.57 -11.49
CA HIS A 130 -2.94 7.95 -10.48
C HIS A 130 -2.70 9.41 -10.07
N SER A 131 -3.43 9.89 -9.07
CA SER A 131 -3.15 11.19 -8.46
C SER A 131 -2.74 11.02 -7.00
N VAL A 132 -2.06 12.03 -6.47
CA VAL A 132 -1.73 12.11 -5.06
C VAL A 132 -2.29 13.38 -4.45
N THR A 133 -2.72 13.31 -3.20
CA THR A 133 -3.29 14.46 -2.51
C THR A 133 -2.19 15.40 -2.05
N THR A 134 -2.43 16.70 -2.22
CA THR A 134 -1.58 17.80 -1.75
C THR A 134 -2.41 18.72 -0.86
N THR A 135 -1.80 19.75 -0.27
CA THR A 135 -2.53 20.64 0.65
C THR A 135 -3.58 21.53 -0.03
N ASP A 136 -3.47 21.78 -1.34
CA ASP A 136 -4.37 22.67 -2.09
C ASP A 136 -5.19 21.98 -3.19
N ASP A 137 -4.74 20.85 -3.73
CA ASP A 137 -5.45 20.06 -4.76
C ASP A 137 -4.87 18.62 -4.89
N ASP A 138 -5.38 17.83 -5.82
CA ASP A 138 -4.72 16.61 -6.29
C ASP A 138 -3.61 16.92 -7.33
N PHE A 139 -2.48 16.22 -7.25
CA PHE A 139 -1.44 16.23 -8.28
C PHE A 139 -1.53 14.98 -9.15
N ASN A 140 -1.69 15.16 -10.47
CA ASN A 140 -1.68 14.04 -11.42
C ASN A 140 -0.25 13.55 -11.69
N MET A 141 0.04 12.29 -11.34
CA MET A 141 1.38 11.70 -11.49
C MET A 141 1.78 11.47 -12.94
N ASP A 142 0.84 11.55 -13.90
CA ASP A 142 1.14 11.53 -15.33
C ASP A 142 2.05 12.69 -15.78
N GLU A 143 2.07 13.80 -15.03
CA GLU A 143 2.94 14.95 -15.28
C GLU A 143 4.44 14.58 -15.23
N LEU A 144 4.80 13.50 -14.51
CA LEU A 144 6.16 12.98 -14.45
C LEU A 144 6.61 12.36 -15.78
N LYS A 145 5.69 12.00 -16.68
CA LYS A 145 6.03 11.38 -17.96
C LYS A 145 6.94 12.30 -18.79
N ALA A 146 6.62 13.58 -18.89
CA ALA A 146 7.42 14.52 -19.68
C ALA A 146 8.82 14.74 -19.10
N LEU A 147 8.95 14.73 -17.76
CA LEU A 147 10.25 14.76 -17.09
C LEU A 147 11.05 13.49 -17.40
N ARG A 148 10.41 12.33 -17.32
CA ARG A 148 11.01 11.02 -17.62
C ARG A 148 11.53 10.94 -19.05
N ASP A 149 10.69 11.25 -20.04
CA ASP A 149 11.09 11.22 -21.44
C ASP A 149 12.30 12.14 -21.71
N LEU A 150 12.30 13.32 -21.09
CA LEU A 150 13.38 14.29 -21.22
C LEU A 150 14.69 13.83 -20.54
N ALA A 151 14.59 13.24 -19.34
CA ALA A 151 15.74 12.67 -18.63
C ALA A 151 16.41 11.58 -19.48
N GLU A 152 15.61 10.66 -20.03
CA GLU A 152 16.10 9.59 -20.91
C GLU A 152 16.77 10.13 -22.17
N ALA A 153 16.16 11.14 -22.81
CA ALA A 153 16.70 11.77 -24.01
C ALA A 153 18.04 12.50 -23.75
N LYS A 154 18.29 12.93 -22.50
CA LYS A 154 19.52 13.62 -22.09
C LYS A 154 20.51 12.73 -21.32
N GLY A 155 20.20 11.44 -21.15
CA GLY A 155 21.03 10.48 -20.43
C GLY A 155 21.09 10.70 -18.91
N VAL A 156 20.15 11.47 -18.35
CA VAL A 156 20.00 11.61 -16.89
C VAL A 156 19.34 10.35 -16.37
N ARG A 157 19.92 9.74 -15.34
CA ARG A 157 19.41 8.51 -14.73
C ARG A 157 18.28 8.89 -13.78
N LEU A 158 17.07 8.44 -14.07
CA LEU A 158 15.88 8.77 -13.28
C LEU A 158 15.40 7.56 -12.47
N GLY A 159 15.16 7.79 -11.18
CA GLY A 159 14.40 6.91 -10.29
C GLY A 159 13.14 7.62 -9.82
N ILE A 160 12.01 6.92 -9.80
CA ILE A 160 10.75 7.38 -9.20
C ILE A 160 10.33 6.36 -8.15
N VAL A 161 10.10 6.81 -6.92
CA VAL A 161 9.60 5.98 -5.83
C VAL A 161 8.30 6.59 -5.36
N ASP A 162 7.25 5.79 -5.35
CA ASP A 162 5.94 6.20 -4.91
C ASP A 162 5.45 5.29 -3.78
N MET A 163 5.19 5.90 -2.65
CA MET A 163 4.78 5.25 -1.41
C MET A 163 3.32 5.55 -1.06
N SER A 164 2.58 6.21 -1.95
CA SER A 164 1.16 6.50 -1.72
C SER A 164 0.28 5.25 -1.84
N CYS A 165 -0.95 5.36 -1.35
CA CYS A 165 -2.02 4.44 -1.77
C CYS A 165 -2.21 4.48 -3.28
N HIS A 166 -2.78 3.44 -3.88
CA HIS A 166 -3.08 3.40 -5.32
C HIS A 166 -1.87 3.62 -6.25
N SER A 167 -0.62 3.53 -5.76
CA SER A 167 0.58 3.87 -6.52
C SER A 167 0.97 2.85 -7.60
N GLY A 168 0.38 1.64 -7.60
CA GLY A 168 0.74 0.56 -8.55
C GLY A 168 0.84 1.00 -10.02
N PRO A 169 -0.16 1.72 -10.57
CA PRO A 169 -0.13 2.27 -11.93
C PRO A 169 1.06 3.16 -12.26
N VAL A 170 1.73 3.80 -11.29
CA VAL A 170 2.92 4.64 -11.53
C VAL A 170 4.05 3.86 -12.21
N THR A 171 4.11 2.55 -12.02
CA THR A 171 5.10 1.66 -12.66
C THR A 171 5.01 1.69 -14.19
N ALA A 172 3.89 2.14 -14.76
CA ALA A 172 3.73 2.37 -16.19
C ALA A 172 4.66 3.49 -16.72
N LEU A 173 5.27 4.31 -15.87
CA LEU A 173 6.28 5.30 -16.25
C LEU A 173 7.68 4.70 -16.42
N GLY A 174 7.92 3.47 -15.97
CA GLY A 174 9.21 2.81 -16.09
C GLY A 174 9.55 2.37 -17.52
N SER A 175 10.85 2.20 -17.77
CA SER A 175 11.41 1.85 -19.07
C SER A 175 12.68 0.99 -18.90
N ASP A 176 13.49 0.86 -19.95
CA ASP A 176 14.86 0.34 -19.90
C ASP A 176 15.86 1.33 -19.26
N LYS A 177 15.51 2.61 -19.15
CA LYS A 177 16.38 3.68 -18.64
C LYS A 177 15.90 4.34 -17.34
N THR A 178 14.63 4.15 -16.99
CA THR A 178 14.01 4.73 -15.81
C THR A 178 13.53 3.63 -14.88
N CYS A 179 13.99 3.68 -13.63
CA CYS A 179 13.45 2.83 -12.57
C CYS A 179 12.23 3.48 -11.93
N VAL A 180 11.16 2.71 -11.78
CA VAL A 180 10.00 3.12 -11.00
C VAL A 180 9.67 2.04 -9.97
N VAL A 181 9.55 2.45 -8.72
CA VAL A 181 9.18 1.60 -7.59
C VAL A 181 7.89 2.15 -7.01
N SER A 182 6.89 1.28 -6.89
CA SER A 182 5.65 1.53 -6.17
C SER A 182 5.69 0.71 -4.90
N MET A 183 5.56 1.33 -3.73
CA MET A 183 5.43 0.58 -2.48
C MET A 183 3.96 0.18 -2.25
N GLY A 184 3.00 0.88 -2.83
CA GLY A 184 1.61 0.45 -2.90
C GLY A 184 1.31 -0.35 -4.17
N GLY A 185 0.03 -0.53 -4.45
CA GLY A 185 -0.50 -1.24 -5.62
C GLY A 185 -1.66 -0.47 -6.20
N GLU A 186 -2.47 -1.06 -7.09
CA GLU A 186 -3.71 -0.44 -7.61
C GLU A 186 -4.79 -0.11 -6.55
N GLY A 187 -4.69 -0.65 -5.33
CA GLY A 187 -5.66 -0.50 -4.25
C GLY A 187 -5.16 0.40 -3.11
N VAL A 188 -5.99 0.54 -2.07
CA VAL A 188 -5.54 1.15 -0.81
C VAL A 188 -4.48 0.25 -0.17
N SER A 189 -3.52 0.84 0.52
CA SER A 189 -2.41 0.10 1.10
C SER A 189 -1.92 0.72 2.38
N TRP A 190 -1.93 -0.04 3.48
CA TRP A 190 -1.12 0.29 4.64
C TRP A 190 0.32 -0.19 4.40
N ASN A 191 1.28 0.74 4.41
CA ASN A 191 2.57 0.48 3.76
C ASN A 191 3.78 0.59 4.68
N ILE A 192 3.91 -0.37 5.59
CA ILE A 192 5.13 -0.54 6.41
C ILE A 192 6.35 -0.87 5.51
N SER A 193 6.14 -1.45 4.32
CA SER A 193 7.22 -1.66 3.35
C SER A 193 7.86 -0.36 2.88
N GLY A 194 7.10 0.75 2.78
CA GLY A 194 7.62 2.07 2.43
C GLY A 194 8.63 2.59 3.45
N ASP A 195 8.32 2.44 4.74
CA ASP A 195 9.23 2.79 5.83
C ASP A 195 10.54 2.00 5.76
N LYS A 196 10.42 0.68 5.63
CA LYS A 196 11.60 -0.17 5.51
C LYS A 196 12.41 0.13 4.26
N PHE A 197 11.73 0.40 3.14
CA PHE A 197 12.36 0.76 1.89
C PHE A 197 13.21 2.02 2.05
N GLY A 198 12.67 3.09 2.65
CA GLY A 198 13.42 4.32 2.93
C GLY A 198 14.71 4.06 3.73
N GLN A 199 14.64 3.22 4.76
CA GLN A 199 15.81 2.84 5.58
C GLN A 199 16.88 2.08 4.78
N LEU A 200 16.49 1.37 3.73
CA LEU A 200 17.38 0.57 2.88
C LEU A 200 17.99 1.37 1.74
N LEU A 201 17.60 2.64 1.56
CA LEU A 201 18.18 3.56 0.59
C LEU A 201 19.57 4.09 1.03
N THR A 202 20.47 3.18 1.38
CA THR A 202 21.84 3.49 1.83
C THR A 202 22.85 3.41 0.70
N LYS A 203 23.97 4.14 0.85
CA LYS A 203 25.07 4.16 -0.12
C LYS A 203 25.47 2.75 -0.56
N GLY A 204 25.55 2.54 -1.87
CA GLY A 204 25.96 1.27 -2.48
C GLY A 204 24.81 0.31 -2.79
N ASN A 205 23.65 0.44 -2.13
CA ASN A 205 22.45 -0.31 -2.50
C ASN A 205 21.84 0.25 -3.78
N SER A 206 21.20 -0.62 -4.55
CA SER A 206 20.33 -0.21 -5.66
C SER A 206 18.88 -0.06 -5.21
N LEU A 207 18.06 0.59 -6.04
CA LEU A 207 16.60 0.63 -5.82
C LEU A 207 15.99 -0.79 -5.85
N GLU A 208 16.53 -1.70 -6.67
CA GLU A 208 16.13 -3.11 -6.67
C GLU A 208 16.49 -3.81 -5.36
N ASP A 209 17.69 -3.62 -4.84
CA ASP A 209 18.11 -4.25 -3.57
C ASP A 209 17.22 -3.77 -2.42
N ALA A 210 16.97 -2.46 -2.35
CA ALA A 210 16.08 -1.88 -1.35
C ALA A 210 14.64 -2.41 -1.47
N PHE A 211 14.13 -2.56 -2.69
CA PHE A 211 12.80 -3.11 -2.97
C PHE A 211 12.66 -4.57 -2.54
N LEU A 212 13.61 -5.43 -2.94
CA LEU A 212 13.56 -6.85 -2.60
C LEU A 212 13.74 -7.07 -1.10
N ALA A 213 14.62 -6.29 -0.45
CA ALA A 213 14.82 -6.38 0.98
C ALA A 213 13.62 -5.83 1.78
N SER A 214 12.97 -4.74 1.34
CA SER A 214 11.78 -4.22 2.04
C SER A 214 10.58 -5.14 1.94
N ARG A 215 10.41 -5.86 0.81
CA ARG A 215 9.37 -6.89 0.66
C ARG A 215 9.55 -8.04 1.66
N ARG A 216 10.80 -8.45 1.91
CA ARG A 216 11.12 -9.56 2.82
C ARG A 216 11.00 -9.23 4.30
N ASP A 217 10.70 -7.98 4.65
CA ASP A 217 10.55 -7.61 6.05
C ASP A 217 9.39 -8.40 6.69
N PRO A 218 9.64 -9.19 7.75
CA PRO A 218 8.58 -9.93 8.42
C PRO A 218 7.50 -9.02 9.02
N GLN A 219 7.83 -7.76 9.32
CA GLN A 219 6.90 -6.74 9.80
C GLN A 219 6.17 -6.00 8.68
N ALA A 220 6.60 -6.15 7.42
CA ALA A 220 5.86 -5.59 6.30
C ALA A 220 4.50 -6.28 6.19
N VAL A 221 3.45 -5.55 6.59
CA VAL A 221 2.07 -5.88 6.30
C VAL A 221 1.83 -5.52 4.84
N VAL A 222 2.06 -6.48 3.94
CA VAL A 222 1.95 -6.25 2.49
C VAL A 222 0.52 -6.45 2.03
N LEU A 223 -0.36 -5.55 2.44
CA LEU A 223 -1.64 -5.35 1.74
C LEU A 223 -1.43 -4.45 0.51
N GLY A 224 -0.34 -3.68 0.51
CA GLY A 224 0.00 -2.79 -0.60
C GLY A 224 0.51 -3.42 -1.88
N THR A 225 1.01 -4.66 -1.89
CA THR A 225 1.59 -5.28 -3.09
C THR A 225 2.62 -4.41 -3.83
N PRO A 226 3.78 -4.08 -3.21
CA PRO A 226 4.85 -3.32 -3.85
C PRO A 226 5.22 -3.87 -5.22
N GLN A 227 5.45 -2.96 -6.17
CA GLN A 227 5.80 -3.25 -7.55
C GLN A 227 7.08 -2.54 -7.94
N ILE A 228 7.83 -3.14 -8.86
CA ILE A 228 9.03 -2.54 -9.45
C ILE A 228 8.97 -2.67 -10.98
N SER A 229 9.38 -1.62 -11.68
CA SER A 229 9.25 -1.53 -13.14
C SER A 229 10.26 -2.36 -13.92
N SER A 230 11.11 -3.15 -13.26
CA SER A 230 12.00 -4.10 -13.94
C SER A 230 11.18 -5.14 -14.72
N ASP A 231 11.75 -5.73 -15.77
CA ASP A 231 11.07 -6.76 -16.54
C ASP A 231 10.67 -7.96 -15.67
N ALA A 232 11.59 -8.41 -14.81
CA ALA A 232 11.33 -9.45 -13.83
C ALA A 232 10.22 -9.05 -12.84
N GLY A 233 10.26 -7.82 -12.33
CA GLY A 233 9.27 -7.30 -11.39
C GLY A 233 7.87 -7.23 -11.95
N ARG A 234 7.72 -6.75 -13.20
CA ARG A 234 6.43 -6.73 -13.91
C ARG A 234 5.90 -8.13 -14.18
N ARG A 235 6.76 -9.06 -14.62
CA ARG A 235 6.37 -10.46 -14.86
C ARG A 235 5.92 -11.13 -13.55
N ALA A 236 6.69 -10.96 -12.47
CA ALA A 236 6.36 -11.50 -11.15
C ALA A 236 5.07 -10.90 -10.58
N TYR A 237 4.86 -9.58 -10.67
CA TYR A 237 3.61 -8.97 -10.24
C TYR A 237 2.42 -9.46 -11.07
N ASN A 238 2.52 -9.48 -12.40
CA ASN A 238 1.42 -9.98 -13.24
C ASN A 238 1.08 -11.44 -12.96
N ALA A 239 2.07 -12.22 -12.54
CA ALA A 239 1.90 -13.60 -12.12
C ALA A 239 1.19 -13.74 -10.76
N THR A 240 1.40 -12.80 -9.82
CA THR A 240 0.81 -12.88 -8.47
C THR A 240 -0.40 -11.97 -8.27
N LYS A 241 -0.72 -11.06 -9.19
CA LYS A 241 -1.76 -10.02 -9.02
C LYS A 241 -3.16 -10.55 -8.70
N PHE A 242 -3.50 -11.78 -9.07
CA PHE A 242 -4.82 -12.34 -8.73
C PHE A 242 -4.91 -12.68 -7.23
N LEU A 243 -3.79 -13.01 -6.57
CA LEU A 243 -3.73 -13.26 -5.13
C LEU A 243 -4.06 -12.00 -4.34
N LYS A 244 -3.67 -10.84 -4.89
CA LYS A 244 -4.03 -9.53 -4.34
C LYS A 244 -5.53 -9.30 -4.32
N GLY A 245 -6.25 -9.66 -5.38
CA GLY A 245 -7.72 -9.53 -5.40
C GLY A 245 -8.35 -10.25 -4.20
N ALA A 246 -7.86 -11.46 -3.90
CA ALA A 246 -8.32 -12.23 -2.74
C ALA A 246 -7.91 -11.65 -1.37
N LEU A 247 -6.84 -10.84 -1.30
CA LEU A 247 -6.28 -10.25 -0.07
C LEU A 247 -6.79 -8.84 0.23
N LEU A 248 -6.98 -7.99 -0.78
CA LEU A 248 -7.49 -6.62 -0.59
C LEU A 248 -8.94 -6.61 -0.08
N ASP A 249 -9.73 -7.60 -0.47
CA ASP A 249 -11.07 -7.78 0.09
C ASP A 249 -10.98 -8.12 1.60
N ALA A 250 -9.88 -8.72 2.06
CA ALA A 250 -9.62 -8.96 3.48
C ALA A 250 -9.18 -7.68 4.23
N ASP A 251 -8.51 -6.73 3.57
CA ASP A 251 -8.06 -5.47 4.19
C ASP A 251 -9.22 -4.49 4.45
N GLN A 252 -10.27 -4.54 3.63
CA GLN A 252 -11.52 -3.83 3.90
C GLN A 252 -12.20 -4.25 5.21
N LEU A 253 -11.73 -5.33 5.86
CA LEU A 253 -12.12 -5.71 7.23
C LEU A 253 -11.44 -4.86 8.31
N TYR A 254 -10.29 -4.24 8.01
CA TYR A 254 -9.39 -3.61 9.00
C TYR A 254 -9.56 -2.08 9.11
N GLU A 255 -9.90 -1.39 8.01
CA GLU A 255 -10.02 0.09 8.00
C GLU A 255 -11.15 0.65 8.88
N SER A 256 -12.01 -0.20 9.43
CA SER A 256 -12.93 0.21 10.47
C SER A 256 -12.28 -0.03 11.84
N SER A 257 -11.79 1.05 12.46
CA SER A 257 -11.30 1.05 13.84
C SER A 257 -12.24 0.24 14.75
N PRO A 258 -11.75 -0.69 15.62
CA PRO A 258 -12.59 -1.41 16.58
C PRO A 258 -13.49 -0.49 17.43
N ASN A 259 -13.08 0.78 17.57
CA ASN A 259 -13.81 1.81 18.30
C ASN A 259 -14.89 2.51 17.44
N GLU A 260 -14.76 2.54 16.11
CA GLU A 260 -15.77 3.07 15.18
C GLU A 260 -16.77 1.99 14.70
N VAL A 261 -16.36 0.72 14.69
CA VAL A 261 -17.25 -0.45 14.50
C VAL A 261 -18.23 -0.63 15.68
N SER A 262 -18.06 0.13 16.77
CA SER A 262 -18.99 0.12 17.89
C SER A 262 -20.36 0.75 17.57
N CYS A 263 -20.48 1.50 16.47
CA CYS A 263 -21.71 2.21 16.09
C CYS A 263 -22.42 1.69 14.82
N TYR A 264 -21.80 0.81 14.04
CA TYR A 264 -22.38 0.32 12.78
C TYR A 264 -22.77 -1.16 12.90
N GLY A 265 -24.07 -1.41 12.98
CA GLY A 265 -24.66 -2.75 12.94
C GLY A 265 -24.40 -3.48 11.61
N THR A 266 -24.96 -4.68 11.50
CA THR A 266 -24.86 -5.60 10.34
C THR A 266 -25.33 -5.04 8.98
N ALA A 267 -25.73 -3.77 8.91
CA ALA A 267 -26.16 -3.07 7.70
C ALA A 267 -25.03 -2.26 7.01
N SER A 268 -23.76 -2.44 7.39
CA SER A 268 -22.64 -1.79 6.67
C SER A 268 -22.59 -2.25 5.21
N LEU A 269 -22.72 -1.30 4.28
CA LEU A 269 -22.71 -1.55 2.84
C LEU A 269 -21.37 -2.13 2.35
N THR A 270 -20.27 -1.76 3.01
CA THR A 270 -18.92 -2.33 2.79
C THR A 270 -18.87 -3.80 3.20
N TYR A 271 -19.54 -4.15 4.30
CA TYR A 271 -19.64 -5.52 4.80
C TYR A 271 -20.54 -6.42 3.94
N LEU A 272 -21.67 -5.91 3.46
CA LEU A 272 -22.57 -6.64 2.54
C LEU A 272 -21.96 -6.83 1.14
N ARG A 273 -21.09 -5.92 0.69
CA ARG A 273 -20.28 -6.11 -0.54
C ARG A 273 -19.24 -7.19 -0.34
N LEU A 274 -18.50 -7.13 0.77
CA LEU A 274 -17.51 -8.15 1.13
C LEU A 274 -18.08 -9.58 1.10
N VAL A 275 -19.20 -9.84 1.77
CA VAL A 275 -19.78 -11.21 1.80
C VAL A 275 -20.24 -11.67 0.41
N ASN A 276 -20.73 -10.77 -0.44
CA ASN A 276 -21.17 -11.11 -1.80
C ASN A 276 -20.00 -11.29 -2.77
N ASP A 277 -18.96 -10.45 -2.71
CA ASP A 277 -17.77 -10.54 -3.56
C ASP A 277 -16.98 -11.83 -3.26
N LEU A 278 -16.95 -12.25 -1.99
CA LEU A 278 -16.35 -13.51 -1.55
C LEU A 278 -17.09 -14.77 -2.07
N ILE A 279 -18.39 -14.68 -2.36
CA ILE A 279 -19.20 -15.76 -2.94
C ILE A 279 -18.99 -15.88 -4.47
N GLU A 280 -18.71 -14.78 -5.16
CA GLU A 280 -18.52 -14.76 -6.62
C GLU A 280 -17.13 -15.24 -7.07
N ILE A 281 -16.08 -15.01 -6.27
CA ILE A 281 -14.70 -15.43 -6.59
C ILE A 281 -14.54 -16.96 -6.59
N ASP A 282 -15.27 -17.68 -5.72
CA ASP A 282 -15.24 -19.16 -5.68
C ASP A 282 -15.84 -19.78 -6.96
N LYS A 283 -16.81 -19.11 -7.58
CA LYS A 283 -17.52 -19.59 -8.77
C LYS A 283 -16.72 -19.44 -10.07
N THR A 284 -15.83 -18.44 -10.15
CA THR A 284 -15.18 -18.06 -11.41
C THR A 284 -13.86 -18.79 -11.68
N GLY A 285 -13.18 -19.31 -10.65
CA GLY A 285 -11.82 -19.78 -10.78
C GLY A 285 -11.57 -21.24 -10.45
N GLY A 286 -12.16 -21.76 -9.36
CA GLY A 286 -11.85 -23.07 -8.78
C GLY A 286 -10.34 -23.26 -8.48
N PHE A 287 -9.96 -23.47 -7.23
CA PHE A 287 -8.55 -23.57 -6.79
C PHE A 287 -7.66 -24.56 -7.57
N GLN A 288 -8.22 -25.61 -8.18
CA GLN A 288 -7.51 -26.52 -9.11
C GLN A 288 -6.90 -25.78 -10.33
N SER A 289 -7.45 -24.63 -10.71
CA SER A 289 -6.88 -23.76 -11.73
C SER A 289 -5.61 -23.05 -11.25
N TYR A 290 -5.42 -22.75 -9.96
CA TYR A 290 -4.21 -22.10 -9.42
C TYR A 290 -2.96 -22.95 -9.68
N TYR A 291 -2.98 -24.22 -9.29
CA TYR A 291 -1.81 -25.09 -9.48
C TYR A 291 -1.52 -25.31 -10.97
N LYS A 292 -2.58 -25.45 -11.77
CA LYS A 292 -2.46 -25.54 -13.23
C LYS A 292 -1.94 -24.22 -13.83
N HIS A 293 -2.37 -23.07 -13.33
CA HIS A 293 -1.98 -21.75 -13.80
C HIS A 293 -0.55 -21.40 -13.38
N ALA A 294 -0.18 -21.63 -12.12
CA ALA A 294 1.17 -21.53 -11.59
C ALA A 294 2.16 -22.40 -12.39
N ARG A 295 1.78 -23.65 -12.68
CA ARG A 295 2.60 -24.57 -13.45
C ARG A 295 2.70 -24.20 -14.93
N ILE A 296 1.60 -23.83 -15.58
CA ILE A 296 1.55 -23.59 -17.04
C ILE A 296 2.02 -22.19 -17.41
N HIS A 297 1.65 -21.18 -16.62
CA HIS A 297 1.86 -19.78 -16.97
C HIS A 297 3.00 -19.10 -16.20
N LEU A 298 3.35 -19.58 -15.00
CA LEU A 298 4.37 -18.90 -14.18
C LEU A 298 5.78 -19.49 -14.33
N GLY A 299 5.92 -20.63 -15.01
CA GLY A 299 7.23 -21.22 -15.32
C GLY A 299 7.90 -21.94 -14.15
N PHE A 300 7.15 -22.27 -13.11
CA PHE A 300 7.70 -23.02 -11.98
C PHE A 300 8.13 -24.44 -12.40
N GLU A 301 9.38 -24.78 -12.13
CA GLU A 301 9.86 -26.16 -12.24
C GLU A 301 9.35 -26.94 -11.04
N LYS A 302 8.49 -27.94 -11.29
CA LYS A 302 7.83 -28.72 -10.22
C LYS A 302 8.81 -29.22 -9.16
N SER A 303 9.98 -29.75 -9.53
CA SER A 303 10.94 -30.29 -8.56
C SER A 303 11.64 -29.24 -7.71
N LYS A 304 11.78 -28.00 -8.20
CA LYS A 304 12.53 -26.92 -7.51
C LYS A 304 11.62 -26.00 -6.70
N ASN A 305 10.39 -25.79 -7.17
CA ASN A 305 9.48 -24.78 -6.63
C ASN A 305 8.31 -25.36 -5.83
N GLN A 306 8.22 -26.69 -5.68
CA GLN A 306 7.15 -27.35 -4.94
C GLN A 306 6.93 -26.78 -3.53
N PRO A 307 7.98 -26.51 -2.71
CA PRO A 307 7.78 -26.02 -1.35
C PRO A 307 7.06 -24.67 -1.29
N VAL A 308 7.41 -23.73 -2.18
CA VAL A 308 6.77 -22.39 -2.24
C VAL A 308 5.31 -22.51 -2.70
N ILE A 309 5.04 -23.41 -3.65
CA ILE A 309 3.69 -23.68 -4.14
C ILE A 309 2.83 -24.31 -3.04
N ASP A 310 3.38 -25.27 -2.28
CA ASP A 310 2.69 -25.96 -1.20
C ASP A 310 2.39 -25.01 -0.04
N ASN A 311 3.35 -24.16 0.36
CA ASN A 311 3.15 -23.13 1.38
C ASN A 311 2.01 -22.18 1.01
N MET A 312 1.98 -21.72 -0.24
CA MET A 312 0.88 -20.87 -0.73
C MET A 312 -0.45 -21.60 -0.71
N LYS A 313 -0.47 -22.86 -1.14
CA LYS A 313 -1.69 -23.67 -1.11
C LYS A 313 -2.22 -23.82 0.31
N GLU A 314 -1.37 -24.20 1.25
CA GLU A 314 -1.74 -24.37 2.65
C GLU A 314 -2.29 -23.06 3.24
N ALA A 315 -1.61 -21.93 3.00
CA ALA A 315 -2.05 -20.63 3.48
C ALA A 315 -3.43 -20.24 2.93
N LEU A 316 -3.66 -20.46 1.63
CA LEU A 316 -4.94 -20.18 0.99
C LEU A 316 -6.06 -21.11 1.47
N ASP A 317 -5.79 -22.40 1.66
CA ASP A 317 -6.76 -23.36 2.18
C ASP A 317 -7.19 -22.97 3.61
N ASP A 318 -6.22 -22.66 4.49
CA ASP A 318 -6.43 -22.23 5.87
C ASP A 318 -7.26 -20.92 5.94
N TYR A 319 -6.92 -19.95 5.08
CA TYR A 319 -7.68 -18.71 4.92
C TYR A 319 -9.11 -18.97 4.43
N ASN A 320 -9.30 -19.81 3.41
CA ASN A 320 -10.62 -20.09 2.84
C ASN A 320 -11.53 -20.86 3.81
N ILE A 321 -10.99 -21.80 4.59
CA ILE A 321 -11.75 -22.51 5.63
C ILE A 321 -12.23 -21.53 6.69
N THR A 322 -11.34 -20.64 7.15
CA THR A 322 -11.67 -19.61 8.14
C THR A 322 -12.73 -18.65 7.60
N ARG A 323 -12.56 -18.21 6.35
CA ARG A 323 -13.53 -17.37 5.62
C ARG A 323 -14.90 -18.02 5.50
N ALA A 324 -14.97 -19.28 5.07
CA ALA A 324 -16.24 -20.01 4.90
C ALA A 324 -16.99 -20.19 6.22
N ARG A 325 -16.25 -20.45 7.31
CA ARG A 325 -16.82 -20.49 8.66
C ARG A 325 -17.44 -19.15 9.05
N LEU A 326 -16.73 -18.04 8.84
CA LEU A 326 -17.23 -16.70 9.19
C LEU A 326 -18.43 -16.29 8.34
N ALA A 327 -18.42 -16.56 7.05
CA ALA A 327 -19.56 -16.31 6.16
C ALA A 327 -20.80 -17.12 6.59
N THR A 328 -20.61 -18.38 7.00
CA THR A 328 -21.69 -19.22 7.53
C THR A 328 -22.24 -18.68 8.85
N ALA A 329 -21.37 -18.30 9.78
CA ALA A 329 -21.77 -17.73 11.06
C ALA A 329 -22.54 -16.40 10.88
N HIS A 330 -22.09 -15.54 9.96
CA HIS A 330 -22.80 -14.32 9.61
C HIS A 330 -24.18 -14.60 9.03
N LYS A 331 -24.28 -15.49 8.04
CA LYS A 331 -25.58 -15.87 7.46
C LYS A 331 -26.56 -16.37 8.53
N GLN A 332 -26.08 -17.20 9.46
CA GLN A 332 -26.87 -17.67 10.59
C GLN A 332 -27.27 -16.53 11.53
N ALA A 333 -26.39 -15.55 11.77
CA ALA A 333 -26.72 -14.36 12.55
C ALA A 333 -27.81 -13.52 11.87
N GLU A 334 -27.74 -13.29 10.55
CA GLU A 334 -28.77 -12.56 9.81
C GLU A 334 -30.11 -13.28 9.80
N GLU A 335 -30.11 -14.61 9.63
CA GLU A 335 -31.32 -15.41 9.72
C GLU A 335 -31.99 -15.30 11.10
N LEU A 336 -31.20 -15.10 12.15
CA LEU A 336 -31.66 -14.85 13.51
C LEU A 336 -31.96 -13.37 13.78
N ASN A 337 -31.49 -12.42 12.98
CA ASN A 337 -31.67 -10.98 13.22
C ASN A 337 -32.99 -10.40 12.68
N LYS A 338 -33.96 -11.26 12.39
CA LYS A 338 -35.26 -10.82 11.88
C LYS A 338 -35.98 -9.95 12.92
N PRO A 339 -36.82 -8.99 12.48
CA PRO A 339 -37.64 -8.21 13.39
C PRO A 339 -38.50 -9.13 14.28
N GLU A 340 -38.35 -8.96 15.58
CA GLU A 340 -39.11 -9.66 16.60
C GLU A 340 -39.85 -8.64 17.45
N CYS A 341 -40.97 -9.04 18.04
CA CYS A 341 -41.75 -8.15 18.88
C CYS A 341 -41.78 -8.63 20.32
N VAL A 342 -41.57 -7.70 21.25
CA VAL A 342 -41.68 -7.92 22.69
C VAL A 342 -42.85 -7.12 23.24
N ASN A 343 -43.56 -7.70 24.20
CA ASN A 343 -44.64 -7.01 24.89
C ASN A 343 -44.05 -6.10 25.98
N VAL A 344 -44.46 -4.84 25.96
CA VAL A 344 -44.12 -3.83 26.96
C VAL A 344 -45.42 -3.24 27.48
N LEU A 345 -45.85 -3.66 28.66
CA LEU A 345 -47.16 -3.32 29.21
C LEU A 345 -48.28 -3.66 28.19
N ASN A 346 -49.02 -2.65 27.71
CA ASN A 346 -50.12 -2.78 26.76
C ASN A 346 -49.69 -2.51 25.30
N ALA A 347 -48.38 -2.39 25.04
CA ALA A 347 -47.83 -2.11 23.70
C ALA A 347 -46.94 -3.25 23.22
N ARG A 348 -46.86 -3.40 21.89
CA ARG A 348 -45.99 -4.35 21.20
C ARG A 348 -44.86 -3.58 20.53
N MET A 349 -43.64 -3.74 21.03
CA MET A 349 -42.44 -3.09 20.50
C MET A 349 -41.72 -4.07 19.59
N CYS A 350 -41.55 -3.73 18.32
CA CYS A 350 -40.89 -4.59 17.34
C CYS A 350 -39.55 -4.00 16.91
N GLY A 351 -38.53 -4.85 16.77
CA GLY A 351 -37.21 -4.43 16.29
C GLY A 351 -36.28 -5.61 16.01
N THR A 352 -35.12 -5.31 15.44
CA THR A 352 -34.01 -6.27 15.31
C THR A 352 -33.27 -6.42 16.64
N LYS A 353 -32.38 -7.40 16.73
CA LYS A 353 -31.59 -7.64 17.95
C LYS A 353 -30.67 -6.45 18.26
N GLU A 354 -30.15 -5.74 17.27
CA GLU A 354 -29.40 -4.50 17.48
C GLU A 354 -30.25 -3.38 18.05
N GLN A 355 -31.49 -3.22 17.58
CA GLN A 355 -32.38 -2.17 18.07
C GLN A 355 -32.69 -2.39 19.55
N PHE A 356 -32.85 -3.65 19.97
CA PHE A 356 -33.02 -3.98 21.39
C PHE A 356 -31.76 -3.69 22.23
N ILE A 357 -30.54 -3.95 21.74
CA ILE A 357 -29.29 -3.54 22.42
C ILE A 357 -29.22 -2.03 22.59
N SER A 358 -29.51 -1.30 21.51
CA SER A 358 -29.51 0.16 21.52
C SER A 358 -30.52 0.69 22.55
N GLY A 359 -31.71 0.10 22.58
CA GLY A 359 -32.74 0.39 23.59
C GLY A 359 -32.25 0.18 25.02
N VAL A 360 -31.65 -0.99 25.33
CA VAL A 360 -31.06 -1.26 26.66
C VAL A 360 -29.98 -0.24 27.00
N THR A 361 -29.10 0.09 26.05
CA THR A 361 -27.98 1.02 26.25
C THR A 361 -28.48 2.42 26.60
N VAL A 362 -29.39 2.97 25.78
CA VAL A 362 -29.97 4.31 25.95
C VAL A 362 -30.75 4.39 27.27
N LEU A 363 -31.62 3.41 27.55
CA LEU A 363 -32.43 3.42 28.78
C LEU A 363 -31.57 3.20 30.04
N SER A 364 -30.49 2.40 29.96
CA SER A 364 -29.56 2.23 31.09
C SER A 364 -28.78 3.52 31.36
N ALA A 365 -28.30 4.20 30.33
CA ALA A 365 -27.64 5.51 30.46
C ALA A 365 -28.60 6.55 31.06
N LYS A 366 -29.85 6.59 30.57
CA LYS A 366 -30.90 7.46 31.10
C LYS A 366 -31.20 7.17 32.57
N LYS A 367 -31.36 5.90 32.96
CA LYS A 367 -31.57 5.47 34.34
C LYS A 367 -30.49 6.01 35.28
N LYS A 368 -29.22 5.95 34.85
CA LYS A 368 -28.07 6.44 35.61
C LYS A 368 -28.05 7.97 35.73
N ALA A 369 -28.44 8.69 34.68
CA ALA A 369 -28.36 10.15 34.64
C ALA A 369 -29.56 10.86 35.31
N GLN A 370 -30.77 10.38 35.08
CA GLN A 370 -32.01 11.10 35.40
C GLN A 370 -33.14 10.21 35.95
N GLY A 371 -32.88 8.91 36.18
CA GLY A 371 -33.94 7.94 36.49
C GLY A 371 -34.79 7.58 35.27
N LEU A 372 -35.76 6.70 35.47
CA LEU A 372 -36.73 6.27 34.46
C LEU A 372 -38.14 6.45 35.01
N ASN A 373 -39.08 6.85 34.16
CA ASN A 373 -40.50 6.74 34.51
C ASN A 373 -40.97 5.27 34.47
N ALA A 374 -42.18 4.99 34.95
CA ALA A 374 -42.69 3.63 35.05
C ALA A 374 -42.74 2.89 33.69
N LYS A 375 -43.07 3.59 32.60
CA LYS A 375 -43.11 3.01 31.25
C LYS A 375 -41.72 2.64 30.78
N GLU A 376 -40.75 3.54 30.95
CA GLU A 376 -39.35 3.32 30.56
C GLU A 376 -38.68 2.23 31.39
N ALA A 377 -39.02 2.12 32.68
CA ALA A 377 -38.55 1.04 33.54
C ALA A 377 -39.10 -0.33 33.07
N ALA A 378 -40.38 -0.39 32.71
CA ALA A 378 -40.99 -1.59 32.13
C ALA A 378 -40.38 -1.95 30.78
N GLU A 379 -40.11 -0.95 29.92
CA GLU A 379 -39.45 -1.13 28.63
C GLU A 379 -38.02 -1.68 28.80
N LEU A 380 -37.22 -1.09 29.68
CA LEU A 380 -35.87 -1.57 29.98
C LEU A 380 -35.91 -3.01 30.51
N ALA A 381 -36.84 -3.35 31.40
CA ALA A 381 -36.99 -4.71 31.92
C ALA A 381 -37.36 -5.71 30.82
N SER A 382 -38.31 -5.37 29.94
CA SER A 382 -38.68 -6.20 28.79
C SER A 382 -37.51 -6.41 27.83
N TYR A 383 -36.76 -5.34 27.51
CA TYR A 383 -35.57 -5.46 26.66
C TYR A 383 -34.48 -6.29 27.32
N GLN A 384 -34.22 -6.09 28.62
CA GLN A 384 -33.26 -6.90 29.38
C GLN A 384 -33.63 -8.38 29.40
N ASN A 385 -34.92 -8.71 29.58
CA ASN A 385 -35.39 -10.09 29.50
C ASN A 385 -35.20 -10.68 28.10
N TYR A 386 -35.47 -9.89 27.06
CA TYR A 386 -35.31 -10.30 25.68
C TYR A 386 -33.84 -10.56 25.32
N ILE A 387 -32.93 -9.65 25.65
CA ILE A 387 -31.49 -9.83 25.35
C ILE A 387 -30.87 -10.99 26.14
N ASN A 388 -31.47 -11.38 27.26
CA ASN A 388 -31.05 -12.54 28.03
C ASN A 388 -31.64 -13.87 27.54
N SER A 389 -32.53 -13.85 26.54
CA SER A 389 -33.13 -15.06 25.97
C SER A 389 -32.11 -15.95 25.26
N ALA A 390 -32.38 -17.25 25.20
CA ALA A 390 -31.48 -18.21 24.53
C ALA A 390 -31.29 -17.89 23.04
N ALA A 391 -32.35 -17.43 22.35
CA ALA A 391 -32.29 -17.04 20.95
C ALA A 391 -31.39 -15.81 20.74
N PHE A 392 -31.48 -14.83 21.64
CA PHE A 392 -30.61 -13.66 21.61
C PHE A 392 -29.15 -14.02 21.89
N LYS A 393 -28.89 -14.80 22.95
CA LYS A 393 -27.54 -15.26 23.29
C LYS A 393 -26.90 -16.09 22.17
N LYS A 394 -27.68 -16.90 21.44
CA LYS A 394 -27.19 -17.63 20.25
C LYS A 394 -26.76 -16.66 19.15
N TRP A 395 -27.57 -15.65 18.84
CA TRP A 395 -27.24 -14.62 17.87
C TRP A 395 -26.02 -13.78 18.31
N GLU A 396 -25.95 -13.41 19.58
CA GLU A 396 -24.84 -12.65 20.15
C GLU A 396 -23.54 -13.47 20.09
N ALA A 397 -23.59 -14.77 20.41
CA ALA A 397 -22.43 -15.66 20.28
C ALA A 397 -21.94 -15.77 18.82
N LEU A 398 -22.86 -15.86 17.84
CA LEU A 398 -22.50 -15.85 16.41
C LEU A 398 -21.84 -14.52 16.01
N ARG A 399 -22.40 -13.38 16.45
CA ARG A 399 -21.78 -12.06 16.22
C ARG A 399 -20.44 -11.90 16.91
N ALA A 400 -20.30 -12.35 18.16
CA ALA A 400 -19.06 -12.26 18.93
C ALA A 400 -17.96 -13.14 18.32
N SER A 401 -18.32 -14.34 17.84
CA SER A 401 -17.41 -15.24 17.12
C SER A 401 -16.89 -14.67 15.82
N PHE A 402 -17.53 -13.62 15.29
CA PHE A 402 -17.08 -12.87 14.12
C PHE A 402 -16.29 -11.62 14.54
N LYS A 403 -16.83 -10.80 15.46
CA LYS A 403 -16.25 -9.52 15.87
C LYS A 403 -14.87 -9.67 16.52
N ASN A 404 -14.65 -10.76 17.25
CA ASN A 404 -13.42 -10.99 17.99
C ASN A 404 -12.49 -11.98 17.29
N ASP A 405 -12.78 -12.33 16.03
CA ASP A 405 -12.01 -13.33 15.30
C ASP A 405 -10.78 -12.72 14.64
N THR A 406 -9.65 -12.75 15.33
CA THR A 406 -8.35 -12.36 14.77
C THR A 406 -7.78 -13.43 13.82
N SER A 407 -8.34 -14.63 13.80
CA SER A 407 -7.78 -15.74 13.02
C SER A 407 -7.84 -15.47 11.53
N LEU A 408 -8.86 -14.74 11.05
CA LEU A 408 -8.93 -14.36 9.63
C LEU A 408 -7.81 -13.40 9.24
N GLN A 409 -7.50 -12.41 10.08
CA GLN A 409 -6.38 -11.50 9.87
C GLN A 409 -5.05 -12.27 9.89
N GLU A 410 -4.84 -13.13 10.88
CA GLU A 410 -3.65 -13.98 10.96
C GLU A 410 -3.50 -14.87 9.72
N LYS A 411 -4.59 -15.45 9.22
CA LYS A 411 -4.59 -16.25 8.00
C LYS A 411 -4.30 -15.40 6.77
N ALA A 412 -4.89 -14.21 6.66
CA ALA A 412 -4.61 -13.27 5.58
C ALA A 412 -3.12 -12.87 5.56
N MET A 413 -2.53 -12.65 6.74
CA MET A 413 -1.10 -12.39 6.89
C MET A 413 -0.23 -13.57 6.45
N LYS A 414 -0.66 -14.82 6.68
CA LYS A 414 0.03 -16.01 6.13
C LYS A 414 -0.05 -16.06 4.61
N VAL A 415 -1.20 -15.74 4.02
CA VAL A 415 -1.37 -15.68 2.56
C VAL A 415 -0.48 -14.57 1.97
N ALA A 416 -0.46 -13.39 2.58
CA ALA A 416 0.43 -12.29 2.17
C ALA A 416 1.91 -12.68 2.28
N LYS A 417 2.30 -13.42 3.34
CA LYS A 417 3.65 -13.97 3.45
C LYS A 417 3.96 -14.95 2.31
N ALA A 418 3.08 -15.91 2.05
CA ALA A 418 3.28 -16.87 0.98
C ALA A 418 3.31 -16.20 -0.41
N GLU A 419 2.52 -15.13 -0.63
CA GLU A 419 2.55 -14.34 -1.88
C GLU A 419 3.93 -13.78 -2.13
N ARG A 420 4.57 -13.24 -1.08
CA ARG A 420 5.92 -12.71 -1.19
C ARG A 420 6.93 -13.79 -1.56
N GLU A 421 6.83 -14.97 -0.95
CA GLU A 421 7.72 -16.10 -1.28
C GLU A 421 7.56 -16.51 -2.75
N VAL A 422 6.33 -16.57 -3.25
CA VAL A 422 6.02 -16.83 -4.67
C VAL A 422 6.58 -15.73 -5.56
N TYR A 423 6.32 -14.46 -5.24
CA TYR A 423 6.81 -13.31 -6.01
C TYR A 423 8.34 -13.31 -6.09
N ASP A 424 9.03 -13.47 -4.96
CA ASP A 424 10.48 -13.39 -4.88
C ASP A 424 11.13 -14.52 -5.68
N GLU A 425 10.54 -15.71 -5.65
CA GLU A 425 11.03 -16.84 -6.43
C GLU A 425 10.81 -16.63 -7.93
N LEU A 426 9.65 -16.11 -8.34
CA LEU A 426 9.39 -15.72 -9.73
C LEU A 426 10.31 -14.60 -10.19
N TYR A 427 10.54 -13.61 -9.34
CA TYR A 427 11.46 -12.51 -9.61
C TYR A 427 12.86 -13.06 -9.89
N ARG A 428 13.34 -13.98 -9.04
CA ARG A 428 14.65 -14.63 -9.19
C ARG A 428 14.76 -15.38 -10.52
N ILE A 429 13.74 -16.16 -10.88
CA ILE A 429 13.68 -16.91 -12.14
C ILE A 429 13.69 -15.94 -13.32
N TYR A 430 12.77 -14.97 -13.35
CA TYR A 430 12.65 -14.02 -14.45
C TYR A 430 13.84 -13.08 -14.57
N SER A 431 14.49 -12.72 -13.47
CA SER A 431 15.72 -11.95 -13.48
C SER A 431 16.89 -12.74 -14.06
N ALA A 432 16.94 -14.06 -13.85
CA ALA A 432 17.98 -14.91 -14.45
C ALA A 432 17.74 -15.15 -15.94
N GLU A 433 16.47 -15.17 -16.39
CA GLU A 433 16.10 -15.31 -17.80
C GLU A 433 16.23 -14.01 -18.59
N SER A 434 16.01 -12.87 -17.95
CA SER A 434 15.92 -11.59 -18.64
C SER A 434 17.28 -11.13 -19.13
N LYS A 435 17.34 -10.81 -20.42
CA LYS A 435 18.50 -10.17 -21.07
C LYS A 435 18.33 -8.67 -21.20
N LYS A 436 17.24 -8.10 -20.66
CA LYS A 436 16.93 -6.68 -20.74
C LYS A 436 17.73 -5.91 -19.69
N GLU A 437 18.01 -4.65 -19.99
CA GLU A 437 18.58 -3.71 -19.02
C GLU A 437 17.64 -3.56 -17.82
N ASN A 438 18.23 -3.41 -16.64
CA ASN A 438 17.50 -3.26 -15.39
C ASN A 438 17.92 -1.94 -14.73
N PRO A 439 17.25 -0.83 -15.08
CA PRO A 439 17.63 0.47 -14.55
C PRO A 439 17.48 0.54 -13.03
N CYS A 440 16.65 -0.31 -12.43
CA CYS A 440 16.49 -0.38 -10.97
C CYS A 440 17.68 -1.00 -10.25
N LYS A 441 18.29 -2.04 -10.84
CA LYS A 441 19.54 -2.64 -10.36
C LYS A 441 20.71 -1.68 -10.52
N ASP A 442 20.72 -0.95 -11.62
CA ASP A 442 21.84 -0.07 -11.94
C ASP A 442 21.77 1.25 -11.16
N PHE A 443 20.59 1.69 -10.71
CA PHE A 443 20.40 2.91 -9.94
C PHE A 443 20.93 2.73 -8.51
N LYS A 444 22.25 2.85 -8.36
CA LYS A 444 22.96 2.75 -7.07
C LYS A 444 23.03 4.10 -6.36
N LEU A 445 22.82 4.06 -5.04
CA LEU A 445 22.75 5.23 -4.16
C LEU A 445 24.12 5.76 -3.71
#